data_AF-A0A971C973-F1
#
_entry.id   AF-A0A971C973-F1
#
_cell.length_a   1.000
_cell.length_b   1.000
_cell.length_c   1.000
_cell.angle_alpha   90.00
_cell.angle_beta   90.00
_cell.angle_gamma   90.00
#
_symmetry.space_group_name_H-M   'P 1'
#
loop_
_entity.id
_entity.type
_entity.pdbx_description
1 polymer ?
#
loop_
_entity_poly.entity_id
_entity_poly.type
_entity_poly.pdbx_seq_one_letter_code
_entity_poly.pdbx_strand_id
1 'polypeptide(L)'
;MTVKVCSNCLLTDETPGIYFNDKGVCNYCTSHEKMSLQGEDKLIELLNQYRGKRGKYDCMIGLSGGRDSTYTLWKLVNDYKMRVLAIHYDNPFTSKQAQVNMQKALKILGVDIIKWRFPEGEHVNATKKAMKVWLHHPSSIM
;
A
#
# COMPACT_ATOMS: atom_id res chain seq x y z
N MET A 1 22.53 27.97 10.89
CA MET A 1 22.82 26.64 11.47
C MET A 1 22.80 25.64 10.34
N THR A 2 23.70 24.67 10.32
CA THR A 2 23.77 23.66 9.25
C THR A 2 22.91 22.47 9.66
N VAL A 3 21.88 22.16 8.87
CA VAL A 3 20.98 21.01 9.05
C VAL A 3 21.80 19.72 8.92
N LYS A 4 21.68 18.78 9.87
CA LYS A 4 22.30 17.45 9.72
C LYS A 4 21.45 16.59 8.78
N VAL A 5 22.10 15.88 7.87
CA VAL A 5 21.44 15.04 6.85
C VAL A 5 21.98 13.63 6.95
N CYS A 6 21.09 12.63 6.94
CA CYS A 6 21.49 11.22 6.96
C CYS A 6 22.18 10.85 5.66
N SER A 7 23.38 10.27 5.77
CA SER A 7 24.15 9.82 4.60
C SER A 7 23.47 8.71 3.79
N ASN A 8 22.49 8.00 4.36
CA ASN A 8 21.83 6.85 3.72
C ASN A 8 20.45 7.17 3.14
N CYS A 9 19.66 8.04 3.78
CA CYS A 9 18.25 8.26 3.41
C CYS A 9 17.85 9.72 3.23
N LEU A 10 18.78 10.66 3.35
CA LEU A 10 18.54 12.11 3.18
C LEU A 10 17.60 12.75 4.22
N LEU A 11 17.11 12.00 5.20
CA LEU A 11 16.33 12.57 6.31
C LEU A 11 17.18 13.53 7.14
N THR A 12 16.57 14.64 7.53
CA THR A 12 17.21 15.72 8.29
C THR A 12 16.99 15.56 9.80
N ASP A 13 17.78 16.25 10.62
CA ASP A 13 17.58 16.35 12.08
C ASP A 13 16.27 17.04 12.51
N GLU A 14 15.50 17.57 11.56
CA GLU A 14 14.13 18.05 11.77
C GLU A 14 13.09 16.92 11.77
N THR A 15 13.47 15.72 11.34
CA THR A 15 12.56 14.56 11.31
C THR A 15 12.18 14.15 12.74
N PRO A 16 10.88 14.10 13.11
CA PRO A 16 10.46 13.78 14.48
C PRO A 16 11.01 12.45 14.98
N GLY A 17 11.76 12.46 16.09
CA GLY A 17 12.32 11.25 16.71
C GLY A 17 13.61 10.73 16.06
N ILE A 18 14.23 11.50 15.17
CA ILE A 18 15.50 11.13 14.55
C ILE A 18 16.69 11.41 15.47
N TYR A 19 17.66 10.51 15.47
CA TYR A 19 18.98 10.74 16.05
C TYR A 19 20.06 10.09 15.20
N PHE A 20 21.27 10.65 15.27
CA PHE A 20 22.39 10.26 14.42
C PHE A 20 23.48 9.59 15.24
N ASN A 21 24.08 8.56 14.67
CA ASN A 21 25.33 8.02 15.21
C ASN A 21 26.54 8.85 14.73
N ASP A 22 27.73 8.51 15.25
CA ASP A 22 28.98 9.21 14.92
C ASP A 22 29.38 9.13 13.44
N LYS A 23 28.76 8.23 12.67
CA LYS A 23 28.97 8.08 11.22
C LYS A 23 28.01 8.93 10.38
N GLY A 24 27.13 9.72 11.00
CA GLY A 24 26.13 10.52 10.30
C GLY A 24 24.95 9.70 9.75
N VAL A 25 24.74 8.48 10.24
CA VAL A 25 23.61 7.62 9.85
C VAL A 25 22.51 7.73 10.91
N CYS A 26 21.25 7.90 10.47
CA CYS A 26 20.11 8.02 11.37
C CYS A 26 19.65 6.66 11.95
N ASN A 27 18.96 6.72 13.08
CA ASN A 27 18.38 5.59 13.79
C ASN A 27 17.50 4.68 12.90
N TYR A 28 16.70 5.25 12.00
CA TYR A 28 15.85 4.47 11.09
C TYR A 28 16.66 3.64 10.09
N CYS A 29 17.78 4.17 9.59
CA CYS A 29 18.67 3.42 8.71
C CYS A 29 19.46 2.36 9.46
N THR A 30 19.85 2.62 10.71
CA THR A 30 20.56 1.62 11.52
C THR A 30 19.67 0.48 11.97
N SER A 31 18.37 0.72 12.20
CA SER A 31 17.39 -0.31 12.55
C SER A 31 16.78 -1.00 11.33
N HIS A 32 17.15 -0.61 10.11
CA HIS A 32 16.58 -1.20 8.91
C HIS A 32 17.15 -2.59 8.67
N GLU A 33 16.30 -3.60 8.84
CA GLU A 33 16.60 -4.96 8.39
C GLU A 33 16.34 -5.07 6.89
N LYS A 34 17.37 -5.46 6.13
CA LYS A 34 17.20 -5.72 4.70
C LYS A 34 16.24 -6.89 4.52
N MET A 35 15.15 -6.64 3.83
CA MET A 35 14.26 -7.70 3.40
C MET A 35 14.98 -8.58 2.36
N SER A 36 15.06 -9.89 2.63
CA SER A 36 15.51 -10.86 1.64
C SER A 36 14.38 -11.15 0.66
N LEU A 37 14.52 -10.71 -0.59
CA LEU A 37 13.57 -11.04 -1.65
C LEU A 37 13.68 -12.54 -1.96
N GLN A 38 12.58 -13.27 -1.83
CA GLN A 38 12.55 -14.72 -2.07
C GLN A 38 12.49 -15.11 -3.55
N GLY A 39 12.41 -14.13 -4.46
CA GLY A 39 12.32 -14.35 -5.90
C GLY A 39 10.91 -14.72 -6.39
N GLU A 40 10.73 -14.69 -7.71
CA GLU A 40 9.44 -14.97 -8.37
C GLU A 40 9.05 -16.45 -8.24
N ASP A 41 10.01 -17.37 -8.20
CA ASP A 41 9.74 -18.82 -8.07
C ASP A 41 8.98 -19.16 -6.78
N LYS A 42 9.37 -18.53 -5.66
CA LYS A 42 8.69 -18.71 -4.37
C LYS A 42 7.27 -18.15 -4.38
N LEU A 43 7.05 -17.05 -5.12
CA LEU A 43 5.71 -16.52 -5.34
C LEU A 43 4.87 -17.48 -6.18
N ILE A 44 5.42 -18.03 -7.28
CA ILE A 44 4.71 -18.99 -8.13
C ILE A 44 4.34 -20.26 -7.34
N GLU A 45 5.27 -20.77 -6.53
CA GLU A 45 5.03 -21.89 -5.62
C GLU A 45 3.83 -21.62 -4.72
N LEU A 46 3.79 -20.44 -4.07
CA LEU A 46 2.69 -20.02 -3.21
C LEU A 46 1.36 -19.90 -3.97
N LEU A 47 1.35 -19.22 -5.12
CA LEU A 47 0.14 -19.02 -5.92
C LEU A 47 -0.47 -20.37 -6.36
N ASN A 48 0.37 -21.33 -6.72
CA ASN A 48 -0.06 -22.67 -7.13
C ASN A 48 -0.71 -23.48 -5.98
N GLN A 49 -0.45 -23.14 -4.72
CA GLN A 49 -1.14 -23.78 -3.60
C GLN A 49 -2.64 -23.46 -3.57
N TYR A 50 -3.06 -22.32 -4.12
CA TYR A 50 -4.45 -21.84 -4.09
C TYR A 50 -5.17 -21.93 -5.44
N ARG A 51 -4.41 -21.94 -6.54
CA ARG A 51 -4.95 -21.97 -7.91
C ARG A 51 -5.93 -23.12 -8.12
N GLY A 52 -7.16 -22.79 -8.53
CA GLY A 52 -8.19 -23.75 -8.90
C GLY A 52 -8.73 -24.61 -7.76
N LYS A 53 -8.33 -24.38 -6.50
CA LYS A 53 -8.65 -25.31 -5.40
C LYS A 53 -10.01 -25.10 -4.75
N ARG A 54 -10.52 -23.86 -4.71
CA ARG A 54 -11.79 -23.53 -4.04
C ARG A 54 -12.54 -22.43 -4.77
N GLY A 55 -13.87 -22.61 -4.87
CA GLY A 55 -14.79 -21.56 -5.31
C GLY A 55 -14.45 -20.93 -6.67
N LYS A 56 -14.97 -19.72 -6.86
CA LYS A 56 -14.82 -18.93 -8.09
C LYS A 56 -13.45 -18.25 -8.22
N TYR A 57 -12.79 -17.94 -7.10
CA TYR A 57 -11.57 -17.13 -7.05
C TYR A 57 -10.43 -17.88 -6.36
N ASP A 58 -9.21 -17.65 -6.82
CA ASP A 58 -7.98 -18.21 -6.26
C ASP A 58 -7.36 -17.26 -5.22
N CYS A 59 -7.52 -15.95 -5.40
CA CYS A 59 -6.99 -14.93 -4.49
C CYS A 59 -7.81 -13.64 -4.52
N MET A 60 -7.53 -12.77 -3.55
CA MET A 60 -8.18 -11.47 -3.39
C MET A 60 -7.13 -10.38 -3.26
N ILE A 61 -7.37 -9.21 -3.87
CA ILE A 61 -6.47 -8.07 -3.76
C ILE A 61 -7.18 -6.77 -3.42
N GLY A 62 -6.51 -5.90 -2.67
CA GLY A 62 -6.89 -4.51 -2.54
C GLY A 62 -6.58 -3.73 -3.81
N LEU A 63 -7.57 -3.05 -4.38
CA LEU A 63 -7.43 -2.24 -5.59
C LEU A 63 -7.74 -0.77 -5.26
N SER A 64 -6.72 0.10 -5.36
CA SER A 64 -6.87 1.54 -5.10
C SER A 64 -7.08 2.37 -6.37
N GLY A 65 -6.77 1.81 -7.54
CA GLY A 65 -6.71 2.55 -8.81
C GLY A 65 -5.37 3.28 -9.03
N GLY A 66 -4.43 3.14 -8.09
CA GLY A 66 -3.04 3.57 -8.24
C GLY A 66 -2.20 2.54 -9.00
N ARG A 67 -1.07 3.02 -9.56
CA ARG A 67 -0.16 2.25 -10.42
C ARG A 67 0.17 0.87 -9.85
N ASP A 68 0.60 0.81 -8.59
CA ASP A 68 1.15 -0.42 -8.03
C ASP A 68 0.06 -1.48 -7.85
N SER A 69 -1.13 -1.10 -7.34
CA SER A 69 -2.26 -2.02 -7.22
C SER A 69 -2.78 -2.52 -8.57
N THR A 70 -2.81 -1.65 -9.59
CA THR A 70 -3.23 -2.00 -10.94
C THR A 70 -2.21 -2.90 -11.63
N TYR A 71 -0.92 -2.67 -11.44
CA TYR A 71 0.14 -3.52 -11.97
C TYR A 71 0.12 -4.91 -11.32
N THR A 72 -0.08 -4.98 -10.00
CA THR A 72 -0.25 -6.25 -9.29
C THR A 72 -1.46 -7.03 -9.81
N LEU A 73 -2.60 -6.35 -10.04
CA LEU A 73 -3.77 -6.99 -10.65
C LEU A 73 -3.44 -7.54 -12.04
N TRP A 74 -2.78 -6.76 -12.88
CA TRP A 74 -2.38 -7.15 -14.22
C TRP A 74 -1.46 -8.38 -14.19
N LYS A 75 -0.43 -8.40 -13.33
CA LYS A 75 0.48 -9.54 -13.16
C LYS A 75 -0.28 -10.80 -12.74
N LEU A 76 -1.17 -10.70 -11.75
CA LEU A 76 -1.96 -11.85 -11.27
C LEU A 76 -2.84 -12.44 -12.35
N VAL A 77 -3.51 -11.61 -13.15
CA VAL A 77 -4.42 -12.07 -14.21
C VAL A 77 -3.65 -12.55 -15.43
N ASN A 78 -2.71 -11.76 -15.95
CA ASN A 78 -2.08 -12.02 -17.24
C ASN A 78 -0.87 -12.93 -17.16
N ASP A 79 0.01 -12.72 -16.19
CA ASP A 79 1.25 -13.51 -16.12
C ASP A 79 1.01 -14.78 -15.32
N TYR A 80 0.39 -14.64 -14.15
CA TYR A 80 0.19 -15.75 -13.24
C TYR A 80 -1.13 -16.51 -13.46
N LYS A 81 -2.06 -16.01 -14.28
CA LYS A 81 -3.33 -16.68 -14.62
C LYS A 81 -4.18 -17.04 -13.38
N MET A 82 -4.20 -16.18 -12.37
CA MET A 82 -5.01 -16.34 -11.17
C MET A 82 -6.43 -15.80 -11.42
N ARG A 83 -7.45 -16.48 -10.86
CA ARG A 83 -8.82 -15.98 -10.79
C ARG A 83 -8.91 -15.00 -9.60
N VAL A 84 -8.86 -13.70 -9.87
CA VAL A 84 -8.76 -12.67 -8.83
C VAL A 84 -10.13 -12.09 -8.48
N LEU A 85 -10.38 -11.86 -7.19
CA LEU A 85 -11.42 -10.95 -6.70
C LEU A 85 -10.78 -9.63 -6.24
N ALA A 86 -11.18 -8.51 -6.85
CA ALA A 86 -10.76 -7.20 -6.36
C ALA A 86 -11.63 -6.74 -5.19
N ILE A 87 -11.01 -6.10 -4.21
CA ILE A 87 -11.70 -5.35 -3.16
C ILE A 87 -11.23 -3.91 -3.20
N HIS A 88 -12.18 -2.98 -3.21
CA HIS A 88 -11.90 -1.57 -3.09
C HIS A 88 -12.56 -1.01 -1.83
N TYR A 89 -11.74 -0.32 -1.04
CA TYR A 89 -12.25 0.52 0.03
C TYR A 89 -12.61 1.90 -0.52
N ASP A 90 -13.91 2.11 -0.72
CA ASP A 90 -14.49 3.34 -1.26
C ASP A 90 -14.57 4.40 -0.16
N ASN A 91 -13.46 5.14 -0.04
CA ASN A 91 -13.30 6.22 0.91
C ASN A 91 -13.41 7.59 0.21
N PRO A 92 -13.83 8.65 0.93
CA PRO A 92 -14.08 9.98 0.38
C PRO A 92 -12.84 10.69 -0.19
N PHE A 93 -11.64 10.14 0.01
CA PHE A 93 -10.38 10.72 -0.45
C PHE A 93 -9.85 10.05 -1.73
N THR A 94 -10.56 9.04 -2.25
CA THR A 94 -10.20 8.41 -3.53
C THR A 94 -10.39 9.41 -4.67
N SER A 95 -9.33 9.71 -5.41
CA SER A 95 -9.41 10.66 -6.51
C SER A 95 -10.28 10.15 -7.66
N LYS A 96 -10.92 11.09 -8.38
CA LYS A 96 -11.70 10.75 -9.59
C LYS A 96 -10.87 9.96 -10.60
N GLN A 97 -9.59 10.30 -10.76
CA GLN A 97 -8.68 9.60 -11.66
C GLN A 97 -8.44 8.15 -11.23
N ALA A 98 -8.24 7.92 -9.92
CA ALA A 98 -8.07 6.56 -9.40
C ALA A 98 -9.31 5.69 -9.65
N GLN A 99 -10.51 6.26 -9.48
CA GLN A 99 -11.76 5.58 -9.81
C GLN A 99 -11.83 5.22 -11.32
N VAL A 100 -11.48 6.15 -12.21
CA VAL A 100 -11.45 5.89 -13.67
C VAL A 100 -10.44 4.78 -14.01
N ASN A 101 -9.23 4.85 -13.46
CA ASN A 101 -8.19 3.85 -13.69
C ASN A 101 -8.63 2.46 -13.25
N MET A 102 -9.25 2.37 -12.07
CA MET A 102 -9.78 1.13 -11.52
C MET A 102 -10.86 0.54 -12.43
N GLN A 103 -11.85 1.34 -12.85
CA GLN A 103 -12.91 0.86 -13.74
C GLN A 103 -12.35 0.36 -15.08
N LYS A 104 -11.35 1.05 -15.64
CA LYS A 104 -10.65 0.61 -16.86
C LYS A 104 -9.93 -0.72 -16.65
N ALA A 105 -9.17 -0.85 -15.56
CA ALA A 105 -8.41 -2.06 -15.27
C ALA A 105 -9.34 -3.28 -15.08
N LEU A 106 -10.41 -3.14 -14.30
CA LEU A 106 -11.39 -4.21 -14.09
C LEU A 106 -12.05 -4.65 -15.39
N LYS A 107 -12.45 -3.69 -16.23
CA LYS A 107 -13.07 -3.96 -17.54
C LYS A 107 -12.12 -4.69 -18.49
N ILE A 108 -10.87 -4.23 -18.58
CA ILE A 108 -9.86 -4.82 -19.47
C ILE A 108 -9.51 -6.25 -19.03
N LEU A 109 -9.40 -6.47 -17.71
CA LEU A 109 -8.95 -7.75 -17.16
C LEU A 109 -10.09 -8.73 -16.85
N GLY A 110 -11.35 -8.30 -16.95
CA GLY A 110 -12.51 -9.15 -16.67
C GLY A 110 -12.59 -9.58 -15.20
N VAL A 111 -12.29 -8.68 -14.26
CA VAL A 111 -12.18 -8.99 -12.83
C VAL A 111 -13.36 -8.44 -12.06
N ASP A 112 -13.94 -9.29 -11.20
CA ASP A 112 -15.02 -8.89 -10.29
C ASP A 112 -14.49 -7.99 -9.17
N ILE A 113 -15.34 -7.09 -8.68
CA ILE A 113 -15.00 -6.18 -7.59
C ILE A 113 -16.07 -6.15 -6.50
N ILE A 114 -15.63 -6.16 -5.25
CA ILE A 114 -16.44 -5.78 -4.08
C ILE A 114 -15.99 -4.41 -3.62
N LYS A 115 -16.95 -3.50 -3.43
CA LYS A 115 -16.71 -2.18 -2.85
C LYS A 115 -17.26 -2.16 -1.43
N TRP A 116 -16.44 -1.71 -0.49
CA TRP A 116 -16.86 -1.49 0.89
C TRP A 116 -16.68 -0.01 1.25
N ARG A 117 -17.64 0.55 1.98
CA ARG A 117 -17.62 1.94 2.45
C ARG A 117 -18.24 2.04 3.83
N PHE A 118 -17.78 3.01 4.62
CA PHE A 118 -18.45 3.39 5.86
C PHE A 118 -19.78 4.10 5.57
N PRO A 119 -20.69 4.16 6.57
CA PRO A 119 -21.80 5.09 6.55
C PRO A 119 -21.35 6.52 6.24
N GLU A 120 -22.27 7.28 5.65
CA GLU A 120 -21.98 8.63 5.18
C GLU A 120 -21.44 9.52 6.31
N GLY A 121 -20.35 10.25 6.02
CA GLY A 121 -19.71 11.16 6.96
C GLY A 121 -18.86 10.52 8.05
N GLU A 122 -19.01 9.22 8.35
CA GLU A 122 -18.24 8.57 9.44
C GLU A 122 -16.74 8.61 9.19
N HIS A 123 -16.28 8.23 7.99
CA HIS A 123 -14.85 8.24 7.69
C HIS A 123 -14.25 9.64 7.75
N VAL A 124 -14.99 10.65 7.27
CA VAL A 124 -14.57 12.06 7.34
C VAL A 124 -14.46 12.50 8.81
N ASN A 125 -15.43 12.14 9.64
CA ASN A 125 -15.44 12.47 11.05
C ASN A 125 -14.29 11.78 11.81
N ALA A 126 -14.04 10.51 11.54
CA ALA A 126 -12.92 9.77 12.10
C ALA A 126 -11.58 10.41 11.72
N THR A 127 -11.39 10.73 10.43
CA THR A 127 -10.17 11.38 9.93
C THR A 127 -9.95 12.75 10.58
N LYS A 128 -11.01 13.57 10.71
CA LYS A 128 -10.93 14.87 11.40
C LYS A 128 -10.50 14.73 12.86
N LYS A 129 -11.02 13.73 13.58
CA LYS A 129 -10.64 13.46 14.98
C LYS A 129 -9.18 13.01 15.07
N ALA A 130 -8.76 12.07 14.21
CA ALA A 130 -7.38 11.58 14.16
C ALA A 130 -6.40 12.73 13.90
N MET A 131 -6.68 13.60 12.94
CA MET A 131 -5.86 14.77 12.65
C MET A 131 -5.76 15.73 13.84
N LYS A 132 -6.86 16.01 14.54
CA LYS A 132 -6.84 16.85 15.74
C LYS A 132 -5.94 16.26 16.82
N VAL A 133 -6.02 14.95 17.06
CA VAL A 133 -5.17 14.26 18.05
C VAL A 133 -3.70 14.29 17.62
N TRP A 134 -3.41 13.99 16.35
CA TRP A 134 -2.06 14.02 15.81
C TRP A 134 -1.42 15.41 15.92
N LEU A 135 -2.19 16.49 15.74
CA LEU A 135 -1.69 17.87 15.92
C LEU A 135 -1.21 18.17 17.35
N HIS A 136 -1.71 17.46 18.37
CA HIS A 136 -1.22 17.62 19.74
C HIS A 136 0.10 16.86 19.98
N HIS A 137 0.34 15.77 19.25
CA HIS A 137 1.53 14.93 19.37
C HIS A 137 1.98 14.42 17.99
N PRO A 138 2.55 15.29 17.15
CA PRO A 138 2.90 14.93 15.78
C PRO A 138 4.01 13.89 15.77
N SER A 139 3.86 12.90 14.91
CA SER A 139 4.84 11.84 14.69
C SER A 139 5.01 11.60 13.20
N SER A 140 6.14 11.01 12.79
CA SER A 140 6.40 10.61 11.41
C SER A 140 5.46 9.50 10.92
N ILE A 141 4.73 8.86 11.84
CA ILE A 141 3.66 7.91 11.56
C ILE A 141 2.33 8.65 11.78
N MET A 142 1.54 8.75 10.72
CA MET A 142 0.13 9.14 10.78
C MET A 142 -0.72 7.91 10.49
#